data_AF-A0A1Z5HEG0-F1
#
_entry.id   AF-A0A1Z5HEG0-F1
#
_cell.length_a   1.000
_cell.length_b   1.000
_cell.length_c   1.000
_cell.angle_alpha   90.00
_cell.angle_beta   90.00
_cell.angle_gamma   90.00
#
_symmetry.space_group_name_H-M   'P 1'
#
loop_
_entity.id
_entity.type
_entity.pdbx_description
1 polymer ?
#
loop_
_entity_poly.entity_id
_entity_poly.type
_entity_poly.pdbx_seq_one_letter_code
_entity_poly.pdbx_strand_id
1 'polypeptide(L)'
;MAKKSFQKAPKPQNHVSQADIEAFEKGGVGKDKTTHPHKPTFMGDKKEPLKRLSIDLPESTHKRFKVACTATSHKMTKEIEKFILEKTIEFEKEAGIIR
;
A
#
# COMPACT_ATOMS: atom_id res chain seq x y z
N MET A 1 -3.08 -21.70 -29.06
CA MET A 1 -3.98 -20.96 -28.15
C MET A 1 -4.40 -21.89 -27.01
N ALA A 2 -3.66 -21.93 -25.91
CA ALA A 2 -3.95 -22.83 -24.79
C ALA A 2 -5.15 -22.29 -23.98
N LYS A 3 -6.27 -23.03 -24.00
CA LYS A 3 -7.48 -22.72 -23.22
C LYS A 3 -7.17 -22.94 -21.74
N LYS A 4 -6.97 -21.88 -20.97
CA LYS A 4 -6.83 -21.96 -19.51
C LYS A 4 -8.16 -22.46 -18.93
N SER A 5 -8.15 -23.65 -18.33
CA SER A 5 -9.33 -24.25 -17.69
C SER A 5 -9.62 -23.56 -16.36
N PHE A 6 -10.78 -22.92 -16.25
CA PHE A 6 -11.28 -22.23 -15.06
C PHE A 6 -11.94 -23.18 -14.04
N GLN A 7 -11.91 -24.50 -14.26
CA GLN A 7 -12.65 -25.48 -13.44
C GLN A 7 -12.03 -25.79 -12.06
N LYS A 8 -10.89 -25.19 -11.71
CA LYS A 8 -10.19 -25.42 -10.41
C LYS A 8 -10.32 -24.28 -9.41
N ALA A 9 -11.25 -23.33 -9.61
CA ALA A 9 -11.58 -22.37 -8.57
C ALA A 9 -12.52 -23.04 -7.54
N PRO A 10 -12.21 -23.01 -6.22
CA PRO A 10 -13.17 -23.41 -5.20
C PRO A 10 -14.43 -22.57 -5.37
N LYS A 11 -15.59 -23.22 -5.53
CA LYS A 11 -16.87 -22.52 -5.65
C LYS A 11 -17.12 -21.74 -4.35
N PRO A 12 -17.55 -20.46 -4.41
CA PRO A 12 -17.89 -19.72 -3.21
C PRO A 12 -18.96 -20.49 -2.43
N GLN A 13 -18.71 -20.74 -1.15
CA GLN A 13 -19.69 -21.34 -0.25
C GLN A 13 -20.79 -20.30 -0.01
N ASN A 14 -21.86 -20.38 -0.78
CA ASN A 14 -23.00 -19.45 -0.73
C ASN A 14 -23.91 -19.64 0.49
N HIS A 15 -23.44 -20.25 1.58
CA HIS A 15 -24.20 -20.38 2.81
C HIS A 15 -23.33 -19.97 3.99
N VAL A 16 -23.52 -18.74 4.45
CA VAL A 16 -23.17 -18.38 5.82
C VAL A 16 -24.21 -19.09 6.68
N SER A 17 -23.81 -19.92 7.65
CA SER A 17 -24.78 -20.62 8.48
C SER A 17 -25.49 -19.62 9.40
N GLN A 18 -26.73 -19.90 9.79
CA GLN A 18 -27.49 -19.02 10.70
C GLN A 18 -26.72 -18.76 12.01
N ALA A 19 -25.97 -19.77 12.49
CA ALA A 19 -25.13 -19.66 13.68
C ALA A 19 -23.97 -18.66 13.50
N ASP A 20 -23.39 -18.57 12.30
CA ASP A 20 -22.33 -17.62 11.99
C ASP A 20 -22.87 -16.18 11.92
N ILE A 21 -24.10 -16.02 11.41
CA ILE A 21 -24.80 -14.73 11.38
C ILE A 21 -25.10 -14.25 12.81
N GLU A 22 -25.67 -15.11 13.66
CA GLU A 22 -25.96 -14.77 15.06
C GLU A 22 -24.70 -14.48 15.87
N ALA A 23 -23.60 -15.21 15.60
CA ALA A 23 -22.32 -14.96 16.23
C ALA A 23 -21.75 -13.59 15.84
N PHE A 24 -21.91 -13.18 14.58
CA PHE A 24 -21.52 -11.85 14.10
C PHE A 24 -22.38 -10.74 14.72
N GLU A 25 -23.70 -10.91 14.74
CA GLU A 25 -24.64 -9.93 15.33
C GLU A 25 -24.41 -9.71 16.83
N LYS A 26 -24.12 -10.77 17.58
CA LYS A 26 -23.80 -10.69 19.02
C LYS A 26 -22.37 -10.20 19.29
N GLY A 27 -21.44 -10.49 18.38
CA GLY A 27 -20.01 -10.20 18.56
C GLY A 27 -19.68 -8.71 18.48
N GLY A 28 -20.43 -7.95 17.68
CA GLY A 28 -20.14 -6.54 17.38
C GLY A 28 -18.85 -6.38 16.57
N VAL A 29 -18.63 -5.17 16.05
CA VAL A 29 -17.47 -4.85 15.20
C VAL A 29 -16.17 -5.08 15.98
N GLY A 30 -15.24 -5.89 15.44
CA GLY A 30 -13.86 -6.01 15.95
C GLY A 30 -13.55 -7.23 16.84
N LYS A 31 -14.36 -8.29 16.80
CA LYS A 31 -14.11 -9.55 17.55
C LYS A 31 -13.64 -10.74 16.71
N ASP A 32 -13.08 -10.49 15.54
CA ASP A 32 -12.43 -11.51 14.74
C ASP A 32 -11.22 -12.06 15.52
N LYS A 33 -11.28 -13.34 15.90
CA LYS A 33 -10.26 -13.99 16.75
C LYS A 33 -8.96 -14.29 16.01
N THR A 34 -8.98 -14.23 14.68
CA THR A 34 -7.82 -14.51 13.84
C THR A 34 -7.11 -13.21 13.52
N THR A 35 -6.03 -12.91 14.26
CA THR A 35 -5.02 -11.97 13.78
C THR A 35 -4.38 -12.58 12.54
N HIS A 36 -4.86 -12.20 11.35
CA HIS A 36 -4.14 -12.55 10.14
C HIS A 36 -2.73 -11.93 10.25
N PRO A 37 -1.65 -12.71 10.10
CA PRO A 37 -0.32 -12.13 10.04
C PRO A 37 -0.28 -11.22 8.81
N HIS A 38 -0.42 -9.92 9.01
CA HIS A 38 -0.29 -8.94 7.95
C HIS A 38 1.14 -8.98 7.46
N LYS A 39 1.38 -9.74 6.38
CA LYS A 39 2.65 -9.69 5.68
C LYS A 39 2.74 -8.29 5.06
N PRO A 40 3.76 -7.49 5.40
CA PRO A 40 3.91 -6.17 4.82
C PRO A 40 4.00 -6.31 3.29
N THR A 41 3.11 -5.61 2.59
CA THR A 41 2.91 -5.72 1.15
C THR A 41 4.07 -5.13 0.34
N PHE A 42 4.99 -4.42 1.01
CA PHE A 42 6.16 -3.81 0.42
C PHE A 42 7.33 -3.86 1.41
N MET A 43 8.37 -4.64 1.10
CA MET A 43 9.58 -4.79 1.93
C MET A 43 10.81 -4.14 1.30
N GLY A 44 10.61 -3.26 0.29
CA GLY A 44 11.71 -2.64 -0.45
C GLY A 44 12.73 -3.64 -1.00
N ASP A 45 13.84 -3.13 -1.52
CA ASP A 45 15.04 -3.92 -1.70
C ASP A 45 15.70 -4.14 -0.33
N LYS A 46 16.07 -5.38 0.00
CA LYS A 46 16.68 -5.77 1.30
C LYS A 46 18.05 -5.15 1.56
N LYS A 47 18.51 -4.25 0.70
CA LYS A 47 19.85 -3.67 0.75
C LYS A 47 20.01 -2.76 1.97
N GLU A 48 18.94 -2.04 2.34
CA GLU A 48 18.92 -1.17 3.52
C GLU A 48 17.54 -1.16 4.19
N PRO A 49 17.46 -1.00 5.53
CA PRO A 49 16.19 -0.92 6.24
C PRO A 49 15.44 0.36 5.91
N LEU A 50 14.16 0.24 5.52
CA LEU A 50 13.29 1.39 5.24
C LEU A 50 12.82 2.07 6.54
N LYS A 51 12.82 3.41 6.54
CA LYS A 51 12.18 4.24 7.57
C LYS A 51 11.00 5.00 6.98
N ARG A 52 9.93 5.17 7.77
CA ARG A 52 8.75 5.96 7.36
C ARG A 52 9.07 7.45 7.45
N LEU A 53 8.79 8.17 6.37
CA LEU A 53 8.80 9.62 6.30
C LEU A 53 7.37 10.15 6.53
N SER A 54 7.18 10.98 7.56
CA SER A 54 5.93 11.69 7.82
C SER A 54 6.12 13.17 7.44
N ILE A 55 5.25 13.70 6.58
CA ILE A 55 5.28 15.08 6.12
C ILE A 55 3.87 15.69 6.22
N ASP A 56 3.81 16.91 6.71
CA ASP A 56 2.56 17.69 6.70
C ASP A 56 2.51 18.57 5.46
N LEU A 57 1.41 18.48 4.72
CA LEU A 57 1.16 19.26 3.51
C LEU A 57 -0.20 19.94 3.62
N PRO A 58 -0.37 21.15 3.06
CA PRO A 58 -1.70 21.72 2.88
C PRO A 58 -2.62 20.72 2.14
N GLU A 59 -3.86 20.59 2.62
CA GLU A 59 -4.81 19.61 2.08
C GLU A 59 -5.02 19.79 0.57
N SER A 60 -5.11 21.05 0.13
CA SER A 60 -5.26 21.40 -1.29
C SER A 60 -4.10 20.88 -2.14
N THR A 61 -2.86 21.02 -1.67
CA THR A 61 -1.66 20.53 -2.33
C THR A 61 -1.62 19.01 -2.37
N HIS A 62 -1.88 18.35 -1.24
CA HIS A 62 -1.90 16.88 -1.16
C HIS A 62 -2.96 16.28 -2.10
N LYS A 63 -4.18 16.84 -2.12
CA LYS A 63 -5.25 16.39 -3.03
C LYS A 63 -4.85 16.56 -4.49
N ARG A 64 -4.37 17.75 -4.89
CA ARG A 64 -3.95 18.02 -6.27
C ARG A 64 -2.85 17.07 -6.72
N PHE A 65 -1.84 16.85 -5.88
CA PHE A 65 -0.74 15.95 -6.19
C PHE A 65 -1.23 14.50 -6.31
N LYS A 66 -2.04 14.02 -5.36
CA LYS A 66 -2.60 12.67 -5.40
C LYS A 66 -3.45 12.42 -6.66
N VAL A 67 -4.28 13.39 -7.03
CA VAL A 67 -5.09 13.33 -8.26
C VAL A 67 -4.20 13.29 -9.49
N ALA A 68 -3.17 14.14 -9.57
CA ALA A 68 -2.24 14.14 -10.69
C ALA A 68 -1.50 12.80 -10.84
N CYS A 69 -0.99 12.23 -9.74
CA CYS A 69 -0.35 10.90 -9.77
C CYS A 69 -1.34 9.82 -10.22
N THR A 70 -2.59 9.88 -9.75
CA THR A 70 -3.62 8.90 -10.14
C THR A 70 -3.96 9.02 -11.63
N ALA A 71 -4.08 10.24 -12.15
CA ALA A 71 -4.38 10.50 -13.56
C ALA A 71 -3.28 9.99 -14.50
N THR A 72 -2.02 9.99 -14.05
CA THR A 72 -0.88 9.50 -14.84
C THR A 72 -0.55 8.03 -14.58
N SER A 73 -1.32 7.32 -13.74
CA SER A 73 -1.04 5.95 -13.28
C SER A 73 0.28 5.80 -12.49
N HIS A 74 0.75 6.88 -11.87
CA HIS A 74 1.93 6.89 -11.01
C HIS A 74 1.55 6.72 -9.53
N LYS A 75 2.44 6.08 -8.76
CA LYS A 75 2.30 5.99 -7.30
C LYS A 75 2.89 7.24 -6.66
N MET A 76 2.06 7.98 -5.93
CA MET A 76 2.46 9.19 -5.21
C MET A 76 3.75 9.04 -4.40
N THR A 77 3.90 7.92 -3.67
CA THR A 77 5.11 7.64 -2.88
C THR A 77 6.38 7.52 -3.74
N LYS A 78 6.29 6.91 -4.93
CA LYS A 78 7.44 6.76 -5.83
C LYS A 78 7.89 8.10 -6.42
N GLU A 79 6.94 8.98 -6.71
CA GLU A 79 7.25 10.33 -7.21
C GLU A 79 7.95 11.16 -6.14
N ILE A 80 7.50 11.06 -4.88
CA ILE A 80 8.17 11.72 -3.75
C ILE A 80 9.58 11.15 -3.55
N GLU A 81 9.75 9.83 -3.58
CA GLU A 81 11.05 9.18 -3.47
C GLU A 81 12.02 9.65 -4.57
N LYS A 82 11.56 9.68 -5.82
CA LYS A 82 12.35 10.18 -6.95
C LYS A 82 12.76 11.65 -6.76
N PHE A 83 11.81 12.50 -6.37
CA PHE A 83 12.08 13.91 -6.11
C PHE A 83 13.13 14.12 -5.01
N ILE A 84 13.03 13.35 -3.92
CA ILE A 84 14.01 13.41 -2.82
C ILE A 84 15.40 12.99 -3.31
N LEU A 85 15.50 11.92 -4.12
CA LEU A 85 16.78 11.46 -4.65
C LEU A 85 17.44 12.50 -5.57
N GLU A 86 16.67 13.08 -6.50
CA GLU A 86 17.16 14.14 -7.40
C GLU A 86 17.64 15.36 -6.62
N LYS A 87 16.85 15.82 -5.64
CA LYS A 87 17.22 16.95 -4.78
C LYS A 87 18.39 16.68 -3.85
N THR A 88 18.55 15.44 -3.38
CA THR A 88 19.69 15.05 -2.55
C THR A 88 20.99 15.19 -3.35
N ILE A 89 21.03 14.70 -4.60
CA ILE A 89 22.21 14.83 -5.46
C ILE A 89 22.54 16.30 -5.74
N GLU A 90 21.52 17.14 -5.95
CA GLU A 90 21.69 18.58 -6.16
C GLU A 90 22.30 19.25 -4.93
N PHE A 91 21.75 19.00 -3.74
CA PHE A 91 22.24 19.58 -2.49
C PHE A 91 23.60 19.04 -2.05
N GLU A 92 23.91 17.77 -2.30
CA GLU A 92 25.23 17.20 -2.04
C GLU A 92 26.30 17.90 -2.89
N LYS A 93 26.00 18.19 -4.16
CA LYS A 93 26.89 18.97 -5.04
C LYS A 93 27.07 20.41 -4.55
N GLU A 94 25.99 21.09 -4.18
CA GLU A 94 26.04 22.46 -3.66
C GLU A 94 26.83 22.55 -2.35
N ALA A 95 26.67 21.55 -1.47
CA ALA A 95 27.39 21.46 -0.21
C ALA A 95 28.85 20.97 -0.36
N GLY A 96 29.28 20.60 -1.56
CA GLY A 96 30.60 20.00 -1.80
C GLY A 96 30.79 18.62 -1.17
N ILE A 97 29.71 17.94 -0.82
CA ILE A 97 29.72 16.58 -0.27
C ILE A 97 29.76 15.62 -1.45
N ILE A 98 30.94 15.05 -1.71
CA ILE A 98 31.09 13.99 -2.73
C ILE A 98 30.99 12.65 -2.01
N ARG A 99 29.97 11.88 -2.36
CA ARG A 99 29.72 10.54 -1.83
C ARG A 99 30.08 9.46 -2.82
#